data_AF-D4DVW7-F1
#
_entry.id   AF-D4DVW7-F1
#
_cell.length_a   1.000
_cell.length_b   1.000
_cell.length_c   1.000
_cell.angle_alpha   90.00
_cell.angle_beta   90.00
_cell.angle_gamma   90.00
#
_symmetry.space_group_name_H-M   'P 1'
#
loop_
_entity.id
_entity.type
_entity.pdbx_description
1 polymer ?
#
loop_
_entity_poly.entity_id
_entity_poly.type
_entity_poly.pdbx_seq_one_letter_code
_entity_poly.pdbx_strand_id
1 'polypeptide(L)' 'MGNSTVISACPHCGGENGYHTKEVVDYKQFYSWEGEFLEGEHTRGIRGGKSYYCCDCGRNITKRITPPAAQEKA' A
#
# COMPACT_ATOMS: atom_id res chain seq x y z
N MET A 1 -23.21 -9.71 11.93
CA MET A 1 -22.10 -9.40 12.86
C MET A 1 -20.82 -9.89 12.19
N GLY A 2 -20.08 -9.01 11.51
CA GLY A 2 -18.85 -9.39 10.81
C GLY A 2 -17.67 -9.33 11.76
N ASN A 3 -17.08 -10.49 12.09
CA ASN A 3 -15.91 -10.59 12.95
C ASN A 3 -14.71 -9.92 12.27
N SER A 4 -14.39 -8.68 12.66
CA SER A 4 -13.13 -8.02 12.33
C SER A 4 -11.99 -8.73 13.05
N THR A 5 -11.45 -9.77 12.43
CA THR A 5 -10.33 -10.54 12.97
C THR A 5 -9.07 -9.70 12.81
N VAL A 6 -8.42 -9.37 13.92
CA VAL A 6 -7.03 -8.88 13.88
C VAL A 6 -6.20 -10.03 13.33
N ILE A 7 -5.79 -9.91 12.06
CA ILE A 7 -5.07 -10.98 11.36
C ILE A 7 -3.64 -11.03 11.89
N SER A 8 -3.34 -12.02 12.74
CA SER A 8 -1.99 -12.32 13.22
C SER A 8 -1.12 -13.04 12.17
N ALA A 9 -1.76 -13.71 11.20
CA ALA A 9 -1.08 -14.52 10.18
C ALA A 9 -1.78 -14.42 8.82
N CYS A 10 -1.01 -14.43 7.73
CA CYS A 10 -1.54 -14.31 6.38
C CYS A 10 -2.57 -15.42 6.08
N PRO A 11 -3.79 -15.09 5.62
CA PRO A 11 -4.84 -16.08 5.36
C PRO A 11 -4.65 -16.89 4.08
N HIS A 12 -3.48 -16.77 3.43
CA HIS A 12 -3.11 -17.53 2.24
C HIS A 12 -1.93 -18.46 2.47
N CYS A 13 -0.92 -18.04 3.22
CA CYS A 13 0.29 -18.83 3.47
C CYS A 13 0.55 -19.12 4.96
N GLY A 14 -0.22 -18.54 5.88
CA GLY A 14 0.01 -18.67 7.32
C GLY A 14 1.19 -17.85 7.85
N GLY A 15 1.81 -17.00 7.03
CA GLY A 15 2.97 -16.21 7.41
C GLY A 15 2.67 -15.13 8.45
N GLU A 16 3.50 -15.03 9.49
CA GLU A 16 3.33 -14.11 10.63
C GLU A 16 4.17 -12.83 10.50
N ASN A 17 4.93 -12.67 9.40
CA ASN A 17 5.80 -11.51 9.15
C ASN A 17 5.04 -10.21 8.80
N GLY A 18 3.74 -10.16 9.11
CA GLY A 18 2.89 -9.00 8.90
C GLY A 18 2.59 -8.71 7.43
N TYR A 19 2.44 -7.41 7.13
CA TYR A 19 2.05 -6.92 5.82
C TYR A 19 2.84 -5.67 5.44
N HIS A 20 3.01 -5.45 4.14
CA HIS A 20 3.53 -4.22 3.57
C HIS A 20 2.45 -3.54 2.70
N THR A 21 2.55 -2.22 2.57
CA THR A 21 1.65 -1.45 1.70
C THR A 21 2.30 -1.13 0.37
N LYS A 22 1.49 -1.04 -0.68
CA LYS A 22 1.90 -0.42 -1.95
C LYS A 22 0.98 0.75 -2.26
N GLU A 23 1.57 1.87 -2.62
CA GLU A 23 0.87 3.08 -3.00
C GLU A 23 1.19 3.37 -4.47
N VAL A 24 0.17 3.72 -5.26
CA VAL A 24 0.35 4.12 -6.65
C VAL A 24 0.51 5.63 -6.66
N VAL A 25 1.71 6.10 -6.99
CA VAL A 25 2.05 7.51 -7.05
C VAL A 25 2.35 7.90 -8.50
N ASP A 26 1.86 9.07 -8.91
CA ASP A 26 2.26 9.64 -10.20
C ASP A 26 3.60 10.36 -10.02
N TYR A 27 4.59 10.01 -10.83
CA TYR A 27 5.92 10.63 -10.86
C TYR A 27 6.10 11.32 -12.21
N LYS A 28 6.53 12.58 -12.18
CA LYS A 28 6.79 13.38 -13.38
C LYS A 28 8.28 13.62 -13.51
N GLN A 29 8.79 13.51 -14.72
CA GLN A 29 10.16 13.89 -15.07
C GLN A 29 10.12 15.09 -15.99
N PHE A 30 10.99 16.06 -15.72
CA PHE A 30 11.18 17.27 -16.49
C PHE A 30 12.50 17.18 -17.24
N TYR A 31 12.45 17.53 -18.51
CA TYR A 31 13.59 17.55 -19.41
C TYR A 31 13.70 18.94 -20.03
N SER A 32 14.93 19.35 -20.37
CA SER A 32 15.16 20.56 -21.14
C SER A 32 14.67 20.39 -22.58
N TRP A 33 14.64 21.49 -23.35
CA TRP A 33 14.29 21.43 -24.77
C TRP A 33 15.33 20.66 -25.60
N GLU A 34 16.55 20.58 -25.09
CA GLU A 34 17.68 19.81 -25.61
C GLU A 34 17.63 18.33 -25.19
N GLY A 35 16.67 17.96 -24.33
CA GLY A 35 16.46 16.59 -23.86
C GLY A 35 17.29 16.19 -22.64
N GLU A 36 17.98 17.13 -21.98
CA GLU A 36 18.74 16.84 -20.76
C GLU A 36 17.80 16.71 -19.55
N PHE A 37 18.08 15.75 -18.66
CA PHE A 37 17.30 15.57 -17.44
C PHE A 37 17.51 16.75 -16.48
N LEU A 38 16.40 17.35 -16.01
CA LEU A 38 16.44 18.47 -15.07
C LEU A 38 16.07 18.00 -13.66
N GLU A 39 14.84 17.53 -13.49
CA GLU A 39 14.28 17.18 -12.20
C GLU A 39 13.20 16.11 -12.36
N GLY A 40 12.92 15.36 -11.31
CA GLY A 40 11.70 14.57 -11.24
C GLY A 40 10.98 14.77 -9.91
N GLU A 41 9.67 14.94 -9.99
CA GLU A 41 8.80 15.27 -8.86
C GLU A 41 7.75 14.18 -8.66
N HIS A 42 7.64 13.69 -7.42
CA HIS A 42 6.47 12.93 -6.99
C HIS A 42 5.29 13.89 -6.83
N THR A 43 4.22 13.65 -7.57
CA THR A 43 2.98 14.39 -7.31
C THR A 43 2.42 13.97 -5.95
N ARG A 44 1.77 14.91 -5.25
CA ARG A 44 1.10 14.63 -3.97
C ARG A 44 -0.10 13.68 -4.08
N GLY A 45 -0.49 13.30 -5.30
CA GLY A 45 -1.65 12.45 -5.56
C GLY A 45 -1.31 10.96 -5.42
N ILE A 46 -1.72 10.34 -4.33
CA ILE A 46 -1.74 8.88 -4.20
C ILE A 46 -3.05 8.37 -4.80
N ARG A 47 -2.99 7.59 -5.87
CA ARG A 47 -4.17 6.94 -6.48
C ARG A 47 -4.41 5.56 -5.88
N GLY A 48 -5.68 5.15 -5.78
CA GLY A 48 -6.06 3.78 -5.42
C GLY A 48 -6.00 3.42 -3.93
N GLY A 49 -5.67 4.38 -3.05
CA GLY A 49 -5.64 4.17 -1.60
C GLY A 49 -4.57 3.20 -1.12
N LYS A 50 -4.63 2.83 0.16
CA LYS A 50 -3.69 1.89 0.78
C LYS A 50 -4.11 0.45 0.52
N SER A 51 -3.32 -0.25 -0.29
CA SER A 51 -3.45 -1.71 -0.49
C SER A 51 -2.43 -2.45 0.36
N TYR A 52 -2.85 -3.54 0.98
CA TYR A 52 -2.05 -4.37 1.89
C TYR A 52 -1.68 -5.69 1.25
N TYR A 53 -0.42 -6.08 1.38
CA TYR A 53 0.16 -7.28 0.80
C TYR A 53 0.95 -8.05 1.87
N CYS A 54 0.90 -9.38 1.82
CA CYS A 54 1.66 -10.23 2.74
C CYS A 54 3.16 -10.15 2.45
N CYS A 55 3.99 -10.03 3.49
CA CYS A 55 5.46 -10.02 3.36
C CYS A 55 6.02 -11.35 2.82
N ASP A 56 5.39 -12.49 3.10
CA ASP A 56 5.92 -13.80 2.72
C ASP A 56 5.47 -14.25 1.32
N CYS A 57 4.17 -14.13 1.02
CA CYS A 57 3.61 -14.61 -0.25
C CYS A 57 3.32 -13.51 -1.27
N GLY A 58 3.47 -12.23 -0.91
CA GLY A 58 3.21 -11.09 -1.78
C GLY A 58 1.75 -10.92 -2.23
N ARG A 59 0.81 -11.72 -1.70
CA ARG A 59 -0.61 -11.65 -2.09
C ARG A 59 -1.32 -10.47 -1.46
N ASN A 60 -2.26 -9.90 -2.20
CA ASN A 60 -3.11 -8.82 -1.72
C ASN A 60 -4.10 -9.36 -0.66
N ILE A 61 -4.03 -8.76 0.52
CA ILE A 61 -4.84 -9.10 1.71
C ILE A 61 -5.70 -7.93 2.19
N THR A 62 -5.81 -6.88 1.37
CA THR A 62 -6.56 -5.63 1.66
C THR A 62 -8.00 -5.89 2.09
N LYS A 63 -8.69 -6.86 1.48
CA LYS A 63 -10.08 -7.20 1.81
C LYS A 63 -10.25 -7.96 3.13
N ARG A 64 -9.14 -8.44 3.70
CA ARG A 64 -9.14 -9.32 4.88
C ARG A 64 -8.59 -8.62 6.11
N ILE A 65 -7.80 -7.56 5.96
CA ILE A 65 -7.27 -6.77 7.07
C ILE A 65 -8.17 -5.57 7.36
N THR A 66 -8.48 -5.33 8.63
CA THR A 66 -8.95 -4.02 9.09
C THR A 66 -7.72 -3.19 9.48
N PRO A 67 -7.39 -2.10 8.76
CA PRO A 67 -6.22 -1.31 9.11
C PRO A 67 -6.42 -0.57 10.44
N PRO A 68 -5.34 -0.32 11.21
CA PRO A 68 -5.43 0.30 12.54
C PRO A 68 -6.02 1.71 12.54
N ALA A 69 -5.97 2.44 11.41
CA ALA A 69 -6.60 3.76 11.28
C ALA A 69 -8.15 3.72 11.34
N ALA A 70 -8.78 2.55 11.23
CA ALA A 70 -10.21 2.39 11.45
C ALA A 70 -10.59 2.29 12.94
N GLN A 71 -9.62 2.24 13.86
CA GLN A 71 -9.85 2.04 15.29
C GLN A 71 -9.79 3.32 16.13
N GLU A 72 -9.47 4.49 15.56
CA GLU A 72 -9.29 5.76 16.30
C GLU A 72 -10.46 6.76 16.19
N LYS A 73 -11.70 6.27 16.05
CA LYS A 73 -12.89 7.10 16.31
C LYS A 73 -13.88 6.36 17.20
N ALA A 74 -13.59 6.34 18.50
CA ALA A 74 -14.55 6.07 19.57
C ALA A 74 -14.76 7.36 20.37
#